data_AF-A0A1G1FZ06-F1
#
_entry.id   AF-A0A1G1FZ06-F1
#
_cell.length_a   1.000
_cell.length_b   1.000
_cell.length_c   1.000
_cell.angle_alpha   90.00
_cell.angle_beta   90.00
_cell.angle_gamma   90.00
#
_symmetry.space_group_name_H-M   'P 1'
#
loop_
_entity.id
_entity.type
_entity.pdbx_description
1 polymer ?
#
loop_
_entity_poly.entity_id
_entity_poly.type
_entity_poly.pdbx_seq_one_letter_code
_entity_poly.pdbx_strand_id
1 'polypeptide(L)'
;MTIWEKVVVNIERGAQKITAGAALFSDRVRAEISLARLRIRRDDVRSSIAEQERIIGRKFIELTKEDELPRTSEQLLKDEDILAALSEIVARERDLEDIQNEILKVQEAFKPVNTPGQDGAL
;
A
#
# COMPACT_ATOMS: atom_id res chain seq x y z
N MET A 1 39.89 -36.81 -10.18
CA MET A 1 39.15 -36.13 -9.11
C MET A 1 38.94 -37.11 -7.98
N THR A 2 39.45 -36.80 -6.78
CA THR A 2 39.34 -37.68 -5.61
C THR A 2 37.94 -37.59 -4.99
N ILE A 3 37.55 -38.60 -4.20
CA ILE A 3 36.24 -38.62 -3.51
C ILE A 3 36.11 -37.41 -2.57
N TRP A 4 37.21 -36.98 -1.94
CA TRP A 4 37.28 -35.82 -1.08
C TRP A 4 37.01 -34.49 -1.81
N GLU A 5 37.56 -34.31 -3.01
CA GLU A 5 37.28 -33.13 -3.85
C GLU A 5 35.79 -33.02 -4.20
N LYS A 6 35.12 -34.14 -4.48
CA LYS A 6 33.66 -34.14 -4.76
C LYS A 6 32.83 -33.75 -3.54
N VAL A 7 33.23 -34.19 -2.35
CA VAL A 7 32.54 -33.84 -1.09
C VAL A 7 32.68 -32.34 -0.81
N VAL A 8 33.88 -31.78 -0.95
CA VAL A 8 34.11 -30.33 -0.76
C VAL A 8 33.29 -29.51 -1.75
N VAL A 9 33.31 -29.84 -3.04
CA VAL A 9 32.52 -29.14 -4.06
C VAL A 9 31.01 -29.22 -3.80
N ASN A 10 30.50 -30.35 -3.30
CA ASN A 10 29.09 -30.48 -2.95
C ASN A 10 28.71 -29.65 -1.71
N ILE A 11 29.60 -29.56 -0.72
CA ILE A 11 29.41 -28.71 0.47
C ILE A 11 29.41 -27.24 0.06
N GLU A 12 30.35 -26.80 -0.78
CA GLU A 12 30.41 -25.42 -1.28
C GLU A 12 29.15 -25.05 -2.07
N ARG A 13 28.69 -25.93 -2.97
CA ARG A 13 27.43 -25.73 -3.70
C ARG A 13 26.22 -25.72 -2.76
N GLY A 14 26.22 -26.55 -1.72
CA GLY A 14 25.19 -26.58 -0.69
C GLY A 14 25.13 -25.25 0.08
N ALA A 15 26.29 -24.76 0.53
CA ALA A 15 26.41 -23.48 1.20
C ALA A 15 25.95 -22.32 0.32
N GLN A 16 26.36 -22.29 -0.96
CA GLN A 16 25.91 -21.28 -1.92
C GLN A 16 24.39 -21.29 -2.11
N LYS A 17 23.75 -22.46 -2.22
CA LYS A 17 22.30 -22.59 -2.33
C LYS A 17 21.58 -22.11 -1.06
N ILE A 18 22.10 -22.44 0.12
CA ILE A 18 21.53 -21.99 1.39
C ILE A 18 21.64 -20.46 1.50
N THR A 19 22.80 -19.88 1.17
CA THR A 19 22.99 -18.42 1.17
C THR A 19 22.07 -17.73 0.18
N ALA A 20 21.91 -18.27 -1.03
CA ALA A 20 20.97 -17.74 -2.01
C ALA A 20 19.52 -17.81 -1.53
N GLY A 21 19.12 -18.94 -0.92
CA GLY A 21 17.79 -19.09 -0.32
C GLY A 21 17.55 -18.14 0.85
N ALA A 22 18.55 -17.93 1.70
CA ALA A 22 18.48 -17.00 2.82
C ALA A 22 18.34 -15.54 2.34
N ALA A 23 19.04 -15.17 1.25
CA ALA A 23 18.89 -13.85 0.62
C ALA A 23 17.48 -13.65 0.08
N LEU A 24 16.95 -14.62 -0.68
CA LEU A 24 15.58 -14.55 -1.21
C LEU A 24 14.52 -14.46 -0.10
N PHE A 25 14.68 -15.25 0.97
CA PHE A 25 13.79 -15.19 2.12
C PHE A 25 13.86 -13.84 2.84
N SER A 26 15.07 -13.32 3.06
CA SER A 26 15.28 -11.99 3.66
C SER A 26 14.61 -10.88 2.84
N ASP A 27 14.79 -10.91 1.52
CA ASP A 27 14.17 -9.93 0.62
C ASP A 27 12.64 -10.04 0.63
N ARG A 28 12.11 -11.27 0.68
CA ARG A 28 10.67 -11.51 0.80
C ARG A 28 10.09 -10.95 2.10
N VAL A 29 10.73 -11.23 3.24
CA VAL A 29 10.30 -10.71 4.55
C VAL A 29 10.34 -9.18 4.57
N ARG A 30 11.39 -8.58 4.01
CA ARG A 30 11.52 -7.12 3.90
C ARG A 30 10.39 -6.51 3.06
N ALA A 31 10.00 -7.17 1.96
CA ALA A 31 8.88 -6.75 1.13
C ALA A 31 7.55 -6.83 1.87
N GLU A 32 7.30 -7.94 2.60
CA GLU A 32 6.08 -8.13 3.38
C GLU A 32 5.95 -7.09 4.50
N ILE A 33 7.04 -6.80 5.22
CA ILE A 33 7.06 -5.74 6.24
C ILE A 33 6.76 -4.38 5.61
N SER A 34 7.35 -4.08 4.46
CA SER A 34 7.09 -2.83 3.73
C SER A 34 5.62 -2.72 3.32
N LEU A 35 5.03 -3.80 2.78
CA LEU A 35 3.62 -3.85 2.44
C LEU A 35 2.71 -3.69 3.65
N ALA A 36 3.04 -4.32 4.78
CA ALA A 36 2.27 -4.18 6.01
C ALA A 36 2.26 -2.71 6.48
N ARG A 37 3.41 -2.04 6.46
CA ARG A 37 3.52 -0.62 6.81
C ARG A 37 2.69 0.27 5.88
N LEU A 38 2.76 0.04 4.57
CA LEU A 38 1.98 0.80 3.59
C LEU A 38 0.47 0.61 3.78
N ARG A 39 0.03 -0.61 4.11
CA ARG A 39 -1.38 -0.89 4.41
C ARG A 39 -1.86 -0.17 5.67
N ILE A 40 -1.06 -0.17 6.74
CA ILE A 40 -1.38 0.58 7.96
C ILE A 40 -1.53 2.08 7.62
N ARG A 41 -0.56 2.66 6.92
CA ARG A 41 -0.60 4.07 6.51
C ARG A 41 -1.84 4.39 5.66
N ARG A 42 -2.21 3.49 4.73
CA ARG A 42 -3.43 3.64 3.94
C ARG A 42 -4.67 3.67 4.83
N ASP A 43 -4.75 2.79 5.83
CA ASP A 43 -5.90 2.70 6.72
C ASP A 43 -6.00 3.95 7.62
N ASP A 44 -4.87 4.50 8.06
CA ASP A 44 -4.81 5.78 8.80
C ASP A 44 -5.35 6.94 7.95
N VAL A 45 -4.91 7.05 6.69
CA VAL A 45 -5.38 8.10 5.77
C VAL A 45 -6.88 7.94 5.47
N ARG A 46 -7.36 6.70 5.29
CA ARG A 46 -8.80 6.43 5.14
C ARG A 46 -9.60 6.84 6.37
N SER A 47 -9.09 6.57 7.56
CA SER A 47 -9.72 7.01 8.80
C SER A 47 -9.78 8.54 8.90
N SER A 48 -8.73 9.23 8.43
CA SER A 48 -8.69 10.69 8.39
C SER A 48 -9.77 11.24 7.44
N ILE A 49 -9.91 10.67 6.24
CA ILE A 49 -10.97 11.05 5.28
C ILE A 49 -12.35 10.86 5.91
N ALA A 50 -12.59 9.70 6.51
CA ALA A 50 -13.87 9.41 7.16
C ALA A 50 -14.21 10.40 8.29
N GLU A 51 -13.22 10.93 9.00
CA GLU A 51 -13.48 11.97 10.00
C GLU A 51 -13.85 13.31 9.37
N GLN A 52 -13.22 13.70 8.26
CA GLN A 52 -13.62 14.90 7.52
C GLN A 52 -15.04 14.77 6.95
N GLU A 53 -15.41 13.61 6.41
CA GLU A 53 -16.77 13.32 5.98
C GLU A 53 -17.78 13.43 7.14
N ARG A 54 -17.40 13.01 8.34
CA ARG A 54 -18.23 13.19 9.54
C ARG A 54 -18.36 14.66 9.95
N ILE A 55 -17.31 15.46 9.84
CA ILE A 55 -17.39 16.91 10.10
C ILE A 55 -18.43 17.53 9.18
N ILE A 56 -18.33 17.25 7.88
CA ILE A 56 -19.30 17.70 6.87
C ILE A 56 -20.71 17.21 7.22
N GLY A 57 -20.87 15.92 7.52
CA GLY A 57 -22.17 15.34 7.89
C GLY A 57 -22.79 15.97 9.14
N ARG A 58 -21.98 16.26 10.18
CA ARG A 58 -22.44 16.97 11.38
C ARG A 58 -22.94 18.38 11.04
N LYS A 59 -22.20 19.10 10.21
CA LYS A 59 -22.59 20.45 9.75
C LYS A 59 -23.90 20.43 8.97
N PHE A 60 -24.09 19.45 8.08
CA PHE A 60 -25.36 19.28 7.38
C PHE A 60 -26.55 19.03 8.33
N ILE A 61 -26.34 18.24 9.39
CA ILE A 61 -27.37 17.99 10.41
C ILE A 61 -27.72 19.28 11.16
N GLU A 62 -26.73 20.12 11.48
CA GLU A 62 -26.93 21.42 12.12
C GLU A 62 -27.73 22.36 11.23
N LEU A 63 -27.30 22.55 9.97
CA LEU A 63 -28.02 23.38 8.98
C LEU A 63 -29.44 22.91 8.73
N THR A 64 -29.69 21.59 8.81
CA THR A 64 -31.05 21.03 8.68
C THR A 64 -31.94 21.40 9.87
N LYS A 65 -31.40 21.47 11.09
CA LYS A 65 -32.16 21.87 12.28
C LYS A 65 -32.53 23.35 12.26
N GLU A 66 -31.71 24.16 11.63
CA GLU A 66 -31.89 25.61 11.54
C GLU A 66 -32.73 26.03 10.32
N ASP A 67 -33.17 25.07 9.48
CA ASP A 67 -33.83 25.31 8.19
C ASP A 67 -32.97 26.15 7.22
N GLU A 68 -31.65 26.11 7.41
CA GLU A 68 -30.62 26.84 6.65
C GLU A 68 -29.91 25.93 5.64
N LEU A 69 -30.57 24.86 5.19
CA LEU A 69 -30.01 23.93 4.22
C LEU A 69 -29.62 24.66 2.92
N PRO A 70 -28.36 24.53 2.48
CA PRO A 70 -27.91 25.15 1.24
C PRO A 70 -28.67 24.56 0.06
N ARG A 71 -29.28 25.45 -0.72
CA ARG A 71 -30.10 25.10 -1.90
C ARG A 71 -29.25 24.90 -3.15
N THR A 72 -28.00 25.35 -3.11
CA THR A 72 -27.04 25.22 -4.20
C THR A 72 -25.67 24.81 -3.67
N SER A 73 -24.88 24.16 -4.52
CA SER A 73 -23.47 23.85 -4.23
C SER A 73 -22.63 25.10 -3.92
N GLU A 74 -22.96 26.23 -4.55
CA GLU A 74 -22.29 27.51 -4.27
C GLU A 74 -22.54 28.03 -2.85
N GLN A 75 -23.71 27.78 -2.27
CA GLN A 75 -23.98 28.14 -0.87
C GLN A 75 -23.21 27.24 0.09
N LEU A 76 -23.04 25.97 -0.26
CA LEU A 76 -22.24 24.99 0.46
C LEU A 76 -20.77 25.38 0.54
N LEU A 77 -20.21 25.89 -0.56
CA LEU A 77 -18.81 26.31 -0.64
C LEU A 77 -18.52 27.65 0.07
N LYS A 78 -19.56 28.34 0.60
CA LYS A 78 -19.38 29.52 1.46
C LYS A 78 -19.16 29.17 2.92
N ASP A 79 -19.47 27.93 3.30
CA ASP A 79 -19.21 27.43 4.65
C ASP A 79 -17.72 27.07 4.76
N GLU A 80 -16.99 27.84 5.56
CA GLU A 80 -15.53 27.68 5.72
C GLU A 80 -15.17 26.30 6.30
N ASP A 81 -15.99 25.74 7.20
CA ASP A 81 -15.74 24.44 7.81
C ASP A 81 -15.87 23.32 6.76
N ILE A 82 -16.91 23.40 5.92
CA ILE A 82 -17.13 22.42 4.85
C ILE A 82 -16.04 22.55 3.78
N LEU A 83 -15.68 23.77 3.39
CA LEU A 83 -14.62 24.01 2.41
C LEU A 83 -13.27 23.46 2.91
N ALA A 84 -12.92 23.71 4.18
CA ALA A 84 -11.71 23.21 4.80
C ALA A 84 -11.68 21.67 4.83
N ALA A 85 -12.78 21.05 5.23
CA ALA A 85 -12.90 19.59 5.26
C ALA A 85 -12.80 18.96 3.86
N LEU A 86 -13.43 19.57 2.84
CA LEU A 86 -13.31 19.13 1.45
C LEU A 86 -11.88 19.26 0.92
N SER A 87 -11.20 20.36 1.22
CA SER A 87 -9.80 20.55 0.83
C SER A 87 -8.90 19.49 1.47
N GLU A 88 -9.13 19.17 2.74
CA GLU A 88 -8.39 18.11 3.43
C GLU A 88 -8.68 16.73 2.82
N ILE A 89 -9.95 16.43 2.48
CA ILE A 89 -10.30 15.17 1.79
C ILE A 89 -9.53 15.04 0.48
N VAL A 90 -9.53 16.06 -0.37
CA VAL A 90 -8.82 16.02 -1.67
C VAL A 90 -7.30 15.81 -1.46
N ALA A 91 -6.70 16.47 -0.47
CA ALA A 91 -5.29 16.26 -0.14
C ALA A 91 -5.01 14.81 0.29
N ARG A 92 -5.89 14.24 1.12
CA ARG A 92 -5.76 12.86 1.62
C ARG A 92 -6.06 11.79 0.57
N GLU A 93 -6.96 12.06 -0.37
CA GLU A 93 -7.21 11.18 -1.51
C GLU A 93 -5.97 11.08 -2.40
N ARG A 94 -5.25 12.18 -2.59
CA ARG A 94 -3.95 12.17 -3.28
C ARG A 94 -2.91 11.33 -2.53
N ASP A 95 -2.82 11.48 -1.21
CA ASP A 95 -1.96 10.62 -0.38
C ASP A 95 -2.32 9.13 -0.52
N LEU A 96 -3.62 8.79 -0.62
CA LEU A 96 -4.06 7.42 -0.86
C LEU A 96 -3.62 6.89 -2.22
N GLU A 97 -3.72 7.71 -3.27
CA GLU A 97 -3.28 7.34 -4.61
C GLU A 97 -1.76 7.06 -4.62
N ASP A 98 -0.97 7.91 -3.95
CA ASP A 98 0.46 7.73 -3.81
C ASP A 98 0.81 6.43 -3.06
N ILE A 99 0.14 6.16 -1.93
CA ILE A 99 0.31 4.91 -1.17
C ILE A 99 -0.08 3.69 -2.02
N GLN A 100 -1.14 3.79 -2.81
CA GLN A 100 -1.58 2.71 -3.68
C GLN A 100 -0.55 2.44 -4.79
N ASN A 101 0.04 3.49 -5.37
CA ASN A 101 1.13 3.38 -6.33
C ASN A 101 2.39 2.75 -5.70
N GLU A 102 2.73 3.09 -4.46
CA GLU A 102 3.83 2.45 -3.73
C GLU A 102 3.57 0.96 -3.47
N ILE A 103 2.35 0.59 -3.07
CA ILE A 103 1.97 -0.82 -2.89
C ILE A 103 2.12 -1.60 -4.20
N LEU A 104 1.65 -1.04 -5.32
CA LEU A 104 1.79 -1.67 -6.63
C LEU A 104 3.25 -1.87 -7.02
N LYS A 105 4.12 -0.87 -6.81
CA LYS A 105 5.56 -0.99 -7.08
C LYS A 105 6.22 -2.10 -6.26
N VAL A 106 5.90 -2.18 -4.96
CA VAL A 106 6.43 -3.26 -4.10
C VAL A 106 5.88 -4.62 -4.52
N GLN A 107 4.63 -4.71 -4.97
CA GLN A 107 4.08 -5.96 -5.48
C GLN A 107 4.70 -6.38 -6.82
N GLU A 108 4.93 -5.45 -7.74
CA GLU A 108 5.54 -5.72 -9.05
C GLU A 108 6.99 -6.15 -8.93
N ALA A 109 7.76 -5.52 -8.03
CA ALA A 109 9.13 -5.92 -7.73
C ALA A 109 9.24 -7.38 -7.22
N PHE A 110 8.14 -7.94 -6.70
CA PHE A 110 8.07 -9.29 -6.16
C PHE A 110 7.03 -10.18 -6.84
N LYS A 111 6.49 -9.77 -8.00
CA LYS A 111 5.76 -10.70 -8.87
C LYS A 111 6.77 -11.78 -9.29
N PRO A 112 6.46 -13.08 -9.16
CA PRO A 112 7.31 -14.09 -9.74
C PRO A 112 7.39 -13.78 -11.24
N VAL A 113 8.60 -13.53 -11.74
CA VAL A 113 8.85 -13.63 -13.19
C VAL A 113 8.35 -15.02 -13.55
N ASN A 114 7.24 -15.11 -14.28
CA ASN A 114 6.87 -16.34 -14.96
C ASN A 114 8.11 -16.74 -15.76
N THR A 115 8.86 -17.72 -15.25
CA THR A 115 9.99 -18.30 -15.94
C THR A 115 9.47 -18.76 -17.31
N PRO A 116 9.85 -18.13 -18.42
CA PRO A 116 9.57 -18.69 -19.74
C PRO A 116 10.55 -19.86 -19.88
N GLY A 117 10.10 -21.08 -19.57
CA GLY A 117 10.99 -22.24 -19.56
C GLY A 117 10.47 -23.50 -18.88
N GLN A 118 9.17 -23.73 -18.81
CA GLN A 118 8.60 -25.06 -18.55
C GLN A 118 7.87 -25.63 -19.78
N ASP A 119 8.26 -25.21 -20.98
CA ASP A 119 8.09 -26.02 -22.18
C ASP A 119 9.39 -26.80 -22.39
N GLY A 120 9.39 -28.08 -22.01
CA GLY A 120 10.50 -28.98 -22.30
C GLY A 120 10.84 -29.95 -21.18
N ALA A 121 10.08 -31.05 -21.12
CA ALA A 121 10.47 -32.41 -20.74
C ALA A 121 9.40 -33.09 -19.87
N LEU A 122 8.35 -33.58 -20.51
CA LEU A 122 7.88 -34.96 -20.38
C LEU A 122 7.35 -35.40 -21.75
#